data_AF-A0A848VWG2-F1
#
_entry.id   AF-A0A848VWG2-F1
#
_cell.length_a   1.000
_cell.length_b   1.000
_cell.length_c   1.000
_cell.angle_alpha   90.00
_cell.angle_beta   90.00
_cell.angle_gamma   90.00
#
_symmetry.space_group_name_H-M   'P 1'
#
loop_
_entity.id
_entity.type
_entity.pdbx_description
1 polymer ?
#
loop_
_entity_poly.entity_id
_entity_poly.type
_entity_poly.pdbx_seq_one_letter_code
_entity_poly.pdbx_strand_id
1 'polypeptide(L)' 'ARTTNICKFNIGTELRMAFGSALRQAVDKDPDRFDRNQILKDTHEPVKEAARYVLRNLKGT' A
#
# COMPACT_ATOMS: atom_id res chain seq x y z
N ALA A 1 0.81 -25.67 -7.81
CA ALA A 1 0.14 -25.45 -6.51
C ALA A 1 -0.98 -26.47 -6.25
N ARG A 2 -0.77 -27.76 -6.55
CA ARG A 2 -1.77 -28.82 -6.28
C ARG A 2 -1.20 -29.96 -5.44
N THR A 3 0.11 -29.97 -5.23
CA THR A 3 0.85 -31.05 -4.56
C THR A 3 1.76 -30.54 -3.44
N THR A 4 1.92 -29.23 -3.29
CA THR A 4 2.77 -28.60 -2.28
C THR A 4 2.13 -27.29 -1.78
N ASN A 5 2.47 -26.91 -0.54
CA ASN A 5 2.00 -25.70 0.10
C ASN A 5 2.61 -24.45 -0.56
N ILE A 6 1.83 -23.37 -0.66
CA ILE A 6 2.33 -22.06 -1.05
C ILE A 6 2.84 -21.35 0.21
N CYS A 7 4.13 -21.02 0.25
CA CYS A 7 4.77 -20.37 1.41
C CYS A 7 5.20 -18.92 1.16
N LYS A 8 5.02 -18.39 -0.05
CA LYS A 8 5.38 -17.02 -0.42
C LYS A 8 4.32 -16.41 -1.34
N PHE A 9 3.80 -15.26 -0.95
CA PHE A 9 2.86 -14.49 -1.75
C PHE A 9 3.51 -13.16 -2.16
N ASN A 10 3.29 -12.75 -3.40
CA ASN A 10 3.67 -11.42 -3.88
C ASN A 10 2.45 -10.51 -3.80
N ILE A 11 2.59 -9.34 -3.18
CA ILE A 11 1.47 -8.41 -2.92
C ILE A 11 1.73 -7.00 -3.49
N GLY A 12 2.62 -6.92 -4.47
CA GLY A 12 3.15 -5.64 -4.95
C GLY A 12 2.15 -4.78 -5.72
N THR A 13 1.14 -5.39 -6.34
CA THR A 13 0.13 -4.62 -7.11
C THR A 13 -0.79 -3.86 -6.17
N GLU A 14 -1.26 -4.50 -5.12
CA GLU A 14 -2.12 -3.95 -4.08
C GLU A 14 -1.44 -2.76 -3.39
N LEU A 15 -0.17 -2.93 -3.02
CA LEU A 15 0.59 -1.86 -2.35
C LEU A 15 0.86 -0.67 -3.29
N ARG A 16 1.16 -0.92 -4.57
CA ARG A 16 1.37 0.16 -5.56
C ARG A 16 0.08 0.95 -5.82
N MET A 17 -1.07 0.28 -5.86
CA MET A 17 -2.36 0.94 -6.00
C MET A 17 -2.68 1.84 -4.80
N ALA A 18 -2.49 1.33 -3.58
CA ALA A 18 -2.69 2.12 -2.36
C ALA A 18 -1.76 3.34 -2.32
N PHE A 19 -0.47 3.14 -2.64
CA PHE A 19 0.51 4.23 -2.72
C PHE A 19 0.11 5.28 -3.76
N GLY A 20 -0.23 4.87 -4.99
CA GLY A 20 -0.56 5.81 -6.06
C GLY A 20 -1.83 6.62 -5.77
N SER A 21 -2.83 6.01 -5.15
CA SER A 21 -4.04 6.70 -4.71
C SER A 21 -3.73 7.73 -3.61
N ALA A 22 -2.97 7.33 -2.59
CA ALA A 22 -2.57 8.22 -1.50
C ALA A 22 -1.69 9.38 -1.98
N LEU A 23 -0.75 9.10 -2.89
CA LEU A 23 0.12 10.12 -3.47
C LEU A 23 -0.69 11.17 -4.25
N ARG A 24 -1.64 10.72 -5.07
CA ARG A 24 -2.53 11.65 -5.80
C ARG A 24 -3.30 12.55 -4.84
N GLN A 25 -3.92 11.98 -3.81
CA GLN A 25 -4.62 12.75 -2.78
C GLN A 25 -3.69 13.71 -2.03
N ALA A 26 -2.47 13.30 -1.71
CA ALA A 26 -1.50 14.14 -1.01
C ALA A 26 -1.06 15.35 -1.85
N VAL A 27 -0.88 15.18 -3.17
CA VAL A 27 -0.54 16.28 -4.08
C VAL A 27 -1.75 17.20 -4.30
N ASP A 28 -2.96 16.64 -4.44
CA ASP A 28 -4.18 17.43 -4.68
C ASP A 28 -4.62 18.25 -3.46
N LYS A 29 -4.15 17.91 -2.25
CA LYS A 29 -4.54 18.56 -0.99
C LYS A 29 -3.99 19.98 -0.82
N ASP A 30 -2.80 20.23 -1.33
CA ASP A 30 -2.09 21.51 -1.17
C ASP A 30 -1.18 21.75 -2.38
N PRO A 31 -1.61 22.59 -3.35
CA PRO A 31 -0.85 22.90 -4.56
C PRO A 31 0.51 23.56 -4.31
N ASP A 32 0.70 24.21 -3.16
CA ASP A 32 1.95 24.91 -2.82
C ASP A 32 2.93 24.02 -2.04
N ARG A 33 2.52 22.81 -1.66
CA ARG A 33 3.36 21.85 -0.94
C ARG A 33 4.21 21.03 -1.90
N PHE A 34 5.46 21.42 -2.05
CA PHE A 34 6.46 20.70 -2.89
C PHE A 34 7.48 19.88 -2.08
N ASP A 35 7.45 19.95 -0.74
CA ASP A 35 8.35 19.14 0.09
C ASP A 35 8.00 17.65 -0.06
N ARG A 36 8.89 16.91 -0.72
CA ARG A 36 8.71 15.49 -0.99
C ARG A 36 8.53 14.65 0.27
N ASN A 37 9.19 14.97 1.37
CA ASN A 37 9.12 14.17 2.59
C ASN A 37 7.76 14.36 3.26
N GLN A 38 7.23 15.60 3.24
CA GLN A 38 5.88 15.87 3.70
C GLN A 38 4.83 15.13 2.86
N ILE A 39 4.95 15.17 1.52
CA ILE A 39 4.03 14.47 0.62
C ILE A 39 4.11 12.94 0.83
N LEU A 40 5.32 12.38 0.86
CA LEU A 40 5.51 10.93 0.98
C LEU A 40 5.07 10.40 2.33
N LYS A 41 5.14 11.22 3.39
CA LYS A 41 4.66 10.85 4.74
C LYS A 41 3.17 10.49 4.72
N ASP A 42 2.37 11.20 3.93
CA ASP A 42 0.93 10.95 3.80
C ASP A 42 0.62 9.59 3.14
N THR A 43 1.58 9.01 2.40
CA THR A 43 1.41 7.70 1.74
C THR A 43 1.68 6.51 2.66
N HIS A 44 2.36 6.72 3.80
CA HIS A 44 2.85 5.63 4.64
C HIS A 44 1.72 4.82 5.29
N GLU A 45 0.78 5.51 5.95
CA GLU A 45 -0.32 4.83 6.65
C GLU A 45 -1.25 4.08 5.69
N PRO A 46 -1.68 4.64 4.53
CA PRO A 46 -2.48 3.91 3.55
C PRO A 46 -1.80 2.63 3.02
N VAL A 47 -0.50 2.68 2.73
CA VAL A 47 0.25 1.49 2.26
C VAL A 47 0.36 0.43 3.36
N LYS A 48 0.62 0.86 4.60
CA LYS A 48 0.69 -0.02 5.77
C LYS A 48 -0.64 -0.72 6.02
N GLU A 49 -1.76 0.00 5.92
CA GLU A 49 -3.09 -0.59 6.10
C GLU A 49 -3.45 -1.55 4.96
N ALA A 50 -3.09 -1.23 3.71
CA ALA A 50 -3.23 -2.17 2.59
C ALA A 50 -2.42 -3.45 2.83
N ALA A 51 -1.19 -3.35 3.32
CA ALA A 51 -0.37 -4.51 3.67
C ALA A 51 -1.03 -5.35 4.77
N ARG A 52 -1.53 -4.71 5.85
CA ARG A 52 -2.24 -5.41 6.93
C ARG A 52 -3.49 -6.13 6.43
N TYR A 53 -4.25 -5.48 5.55
CA TYR A 53 -5.45 -6.07 4.95
C TYR A 53 -5.11 -7.34 4.16
N VAL A 54 -4.12 -7.27 3.26
CA VAL A 54 -3.70 -8.44 2.47
C VAL A 54 -3.18 -9.57 3.38
N LEU A 55 -2.36 -9.25 4.39
CA LEU A 55 -1.83 -10.25 5.31
C LEU A 55 -2.92 -10.93 6.15
N ARG A 56 -3.94 -10.19 6.60
CA ARG A 56 -5.10 -10.75 7.32
C ARG A 56 -5.87 -11.74 6.45
N ASN A 57 -6.06 -11.41 5.17
CA ASN A 57 -6.76 -12.30 4.24
C ASN A 57 -5.95 -13.55 3.89
N LEU A 58 -4.61 -13.47 3.92
CA LEU A 58 -3.73 -14.64 3.70
C LEU A 58 -3.66 -15.60 4.89
N LYS A 59 -3.96 -15.15 6.11
CA LYS A 59 -3.86 -15.98 7.33
C LYS A 59 -4.88 -17.13 7.36
N GLY A 60 -5.95 -17.05 6.57
CA GLY A 60 -7.11 -17.93 6.72
C GLY A 60 -7.93 -17.58 7.97
N THR A 61 -9.19 -18.01 8.01
CA THR A 61 -10.02 -17.89 9.23
C THR A 61 -9.64 -18.96 10.24
#